data_AF-A0A1I0RG22-F1
#
_entry.id   AF-A0A1I0RG22-F1
#
_cell.length_a   1.000
_cell.length_b   1.000
_cell.length_c   1.000
_cell.angle_alpha   90.00
_cell.angle_beta   90.00
_cell.angle_gamma   90.00
#
_symmetry.space_group_name_H-M   'P 1'
#
loop_
_entity.id
_entity.type
_entity.pdbx_description
1 polymer ?
#
loop_
_entity_poly.entity_id
_entity_poly.type
_entity_poly.pdbx_seq_one_letter_code
_entity_poly.pdbx_strand_id
1 'polypeptide(L)'
;MPFRLIAGTMIVYTYKTNYMNTFKIDYNNDTVLVEQQDPTHFTVHLVGGDIQLELKEDNEGANHWFKAGTDNATEETSAIGVAIDTYLLKK
;
A
#
# COMPACT_ATOMS: atom_id res chain seq x y z
N MET A 1 25.27 -2.35 8.99
CA MET A 1 25.80 -3.60 9.58
C MET A 1 25.59 -3.53 11.09
N PRO A 2 25.15 -4.61 11.76
CA PRO A 2 26.12 -5.57 12.29
C PRO A 2 25.74 -7.03 11.99
N PHE A 3 26.74 -7.83 11.59
CA PHE A 3 26.62 -9.25 11.35
C PHE A 3 27.10 -10.02 12.58
N ARG A 4 26.48 -11.18 12.84
CA ARG A 4 27.01 -12.18 13.76
C ARG A 4 27.00 -13.52 13.02
N LEU A 5 28.18 -14.08 12.77
CA LEU A 5 28.36 -15.38 12.12
C LEU A 5 28.13 -16.49 13.16
N ILE A 6 27.21 -17.42 12.89
CA ILE A 6 27.21 -18.75 13.51
C ILE A 6 27.29 -19.79 12.40
N ALA A 7 28.23 -20.72 12.57
CA ALA A 7 28.56 -21.77 11.64
C ALA A 7 27.33 -22.61 11.23
N GLY A 8 27.21 -22.93 9.94
CA GLY A 8 26.56 -24.17 9.52
C GLY A 8 25.31 -24.08 8.65
N THR A 9 24.62 -22.94 8.55
CA THR A 9 23.48 -22.82 7.62
C THR A 9 23.37 -21.41 7.08
N MET A 10 23.60 -21.22 5.78
CA MET A 10 23.17 -20.01 5.08
C MET A 10 21.65 -20.11 4.91
N ILE A 11 20.88 -19.66 5.91
CA ILE A 11 19.47 -19.37 5.68
C ILE A 11 19.45 -18.03 4.97
N VAL A 12 19.39 -18.07 3.64
CA VAL A 12 18.94 -16.92 2.84
C VAL A 12 17.47 -16.74 3.23
N TYR A 13 17.20 -15.81 4.13
CA TYR A 13 15.85 -15.29 4.30
C TYR A 13 15.53 -14.50 3.03
N THR A 14 15.13 -15.19 1.97
CA THR A 14 14.30 -14.55 0.95
C THR A 14 13.05 -14.11 1.68
N TYR A 15 12.96 -12.81 2.00
CA TYR A 15 11.69 -12.21 2.35
C TYR A 15 10.83 -12.31 1.09
N LYS A 16 10.15 -13.44 0.93
CA LYS A 16 9.03 -13.53 0.02
C LYS A 16 7.97 -12.68 0.70
N THR A 17 8.00 -11.38 0.46
CA THR A 17 6.94 -10.44 0.84
C THR A 17 5.69 -10.89 0.12
N ASN A 18 5.00 -11.88 0.69
CA ASN A 18 3.65 -12.29 0.32
C ASN A 18 2.64 -11.23 0.82
N TYR A 19 2.97 -9.95 0.68
CA TYR A 19 2.04 -8.84 0.90
C TYR A 19 1.26 -8.49 -0.37
N MET A 20 1.38 -9.31 -1.42
CA MET A 20 0.52 -9.29 -2.60
C MET A 20 -0.90 -9.69 -2.22
N ASN A 21 -1.67 -8.74 -1.70
CA ASN A 21 -3.08 -8.91 -1.34
C ASN A 21 -3.92 -8.03 -2.25
N THR A 22 -4.79 -8.65 -3.04
CA THR A 22 -5.71 -7.94 -3.92
C THR A 22 -7.11 -7.95 -3.30
N PHE A 23 -7.70 -6.78 -3.09
CA PHE A 23 -9.06 -6.64 -2.57
C PHE A 23 -9.84 -5.62 -3.40
N LYS A 24 -11.16 -5.59 -3.20
CA LYS A 24 -12.05 -4.67 -3.91
C LYS A 24 -12.62 -3.69 -2.90
N ILE A 25 -12.64 -2.41 -3.27
CA ILE A 25 -13.28 -1.34 -2.48
C ILE A 25 -14.37 -0.69 -3.31
N ASP A 26 -15.38 -0.16 -2.65
CA ASP A 26 -16.40 0.65 -3.29
C ASP A 26 -15.95 2.11 -3.31
N TYR A 27 -15.76 2.67 -4.50
CA TYR A 27 -15.32 4.03 -4.73
C TYR A 27 -16.15 4.67 -5.84
N ASN A 28 -16.72 5.85 -5.58
CA ASN A 28 -17.55 6.59 -6.54
C ASN A 28 -18.74 5.78 -7.11
N ASN A 29 -19.39 4.95 -6.28
CA ASN A 29 -20.49 4.06 -6.66
C ASN A 29 -20.11 2.92 -7.63
N ASP A 30 -18.81 2.69 -7.81
CA ASP A 30 -18.22 1.59 -8.57
C ASP A 30 -17.31 0.74 -7.67
N THR A 31 -17.12 -0.52 -8.04
CA THR A 31 -16.18 -1.41 -7.34
C THR A 31 -14.82 -1.37 -8.03
N VAL A 32 -13.81 -0.87 -7.33
CA VAL A 32 -12.44 -0.74 -7.85
C VAL A 32 -11.53 -1.80 -7.23
N LEU A 33 -10.61 -2.34 -8.02
CA LEU A 33 -9.67 -3.35 -7.57
C LEU A 33 -8.41 -2.67 -7.01
N VAL A 34 -8.00 -3.09 -5.83
CA VAL A 34 -6.80 -2.60 -5.14
C VAL A 34 -5.84 -3.76 -4.96
N GLU A 35 -4.65 -3.64 -5.52
CA GLU A 35 -3.52 -4.52 -5.31
C GLU A 35 -2.59 -3.91 -4.28
N GLN A 36 -2.61 -4.43 -3.06
CA GLN A 36 -1.58 -4.14 -2.08
C GLN A 36 -0.30 -4.87 -2.50
N GLN A 37 0.78 -4.13 -2.73
CA GLN A 37 2.09 -4.69 -2.96
C GLN A 37 2.86 -4.80 -1.64
N ASP A 38 2.73 -3.76 -0.80
CA ASP A 38 3.37 -3.63 0.50
C ASP A 38 2.41 -2.96 1.51
N PRO A 39 2.70 -2.98 2.82
CA PRO A 39 1.90 -2.27 3.81
C PRO A 39 1.70 -0.77 3.52
N THR A 40 2.61 -0.19 2.75
CA THR A 40 2.59 1.22 2.37
C THR A 40 2.38 1.47 0.88
N HIS A 41 2.37 0.44 0.01
CA HIS A 41 2.23 0.61 -1.44
C HIS A 41 1.04 -0.16 -1.98
N PHE A 42 0.17 0.54 -2.70
CA PHE A 42 -1.09 0.04 -3.21
C PHE A 42 -1.26 0.47 -4.66
N THR A 43 -1.75 -0.41 -5.53
CA THR A 43 -2.10 -0.09 -6.92
C THR A 43 -3.61 -0.22 -7.06
N VAL A 44 -4.27 0.82 -7.53
CA VAL A 44 -5.73 0.88 -7.66
C VAL A 44 -6.08 0.93 -9.14
N HIS A 45 -6.79 -0.09 -9.60
CA HIS A 45 -7.27 -0.18 -10.98
C HIS A 45 -8.62 0.53 -11.09
N LEU A 46 -8.59 1.73 -11.67
CA LEU A 46 -9.79 2.50 -11.98
C LEU A 46 -10.15 2.33 -13.46
N VAL A 47 -11.41 2.60 -13.81
CA VAL A 47 -11.88 2.59 -15.21
C VAL A 47 -11.10 3.59 -16.09
N GLY A 48 -10.61 4.68 -15.50
CA GLY A 48 -9.81 5.71 -16.18
C GLY A 48 -8.31 5.42 -16.25
N GLY A 49 -7.84 4.32 -15.66
CA GLY A 49 -6.42 3.94 -15.60
C GLY A 49 -5.97 3.54 -14.19
N ASP A 50 -4.78 2.96 -14.13
CA ASP A 50 -4.21 2.48 -12.87
C ASP A 50 -3.55 3.63 -12.09
N ILE A 51 -3.84 3.74 -10.81
CA ILE A 51 -3.25 4.71 -9.89
C ILE A 51 -2.45 3.98 -8.83
N GLN A 52 -1.17 4.28 -8.75
CA GLN A 52 -0.35 3.83 -7.63
C GLN A 52 -0.47 4.82 -6.47
N LEU A 53 -0.72 4.28 -5.29
CA LEU A 53 -0.91 4.97 -4.02
C LEU A 53 0.18 4.54 -3.04
N GLU A 54 0.71 5.50 -2.30
CA GLU A 54 1.71 5.31 -1.27
C GLU A 54 1.20 5.93 0.04
N LEU A 55 1.23 5.14 1.10
CA LEU A 55 0.93 5.55 2.45
C LEU A 55 2.22 6.09 3.09
N LYS A 56 2.27 7.39 3.35
CA LYS A 56 3.37 8.03 4.07
C LYS A 56 2.85 8.51 5.41
N GLU A 57 3.59 8.20 6.47
CA GLU A 57 3.37 8.80 7.79
C GLU A 57 4.05 10.18 7.83
N ASP A 58 3.35 11.20 8.30
CA ASP A 58 3.95 12.51 8.54
C ASP A 58 4.70 12.58 9.89
N ASN A 59 5.35 13.72 10.15
CA ASN A 59 6.08 13.94 11.41
C ASN A 59 5.16 14.00 12.65
N GLU A 60 3.85 13.95 12.48
CA GLU A 60 2.85 13.92 13.55
C GLU A 60 2.30 12.49 13.77
N GLY A 61 2.75 11.51 13.00
CA GLY A 61 2.29 10.12 13.07
C GLY A 61 0.96 9.89 12.36
N ALA A 62 0.51 10.82 11.52
CA ALA A 62 -0.70 10.67 10.72
C ALA A 62 -0.37 10.05 9.36
N ASN A 63 -1.20 9.11 8.95
CA ASN A 63 -1.10 8.45 7.65
C ASN A 63 -1.71 9.32 6.56
N HIS A 64 -0.92 9.62 5.54
CA HIS A 64 -1.33 10.39 4.37
C HIS A 64 -1.14 9.57 3.09
N TRP A 65 -2.17 9.64 2.25
CA TRP A 65 -2.22 8.92 0.98
C TRP A 65 -1.73 9.81 -0.15
N PHE A 66 -0.63 9.41 -0.78
CA PHE A 66 -0.01 10.09 -1.93
C PHE A 66 -0.10 9.23 -3.17
N LYS A 67 -0.08 9.84 -4.35
CA LYS A 67 0.13 9.10 -5.59
C LYS A 67 1.61 8.78 -5.75
N ALA A 68 1.94 7.52 -6.01
CA ALA A 68 3.32 7.08 -6.17
C ALA A 68 4.01 7.86 -7.31
N GLY A 69 5.24 8.28 -7.06
CA GLY A 69 6.00 9.12 -8.00
C GLY A 69 5.56 10.59 -8.07
N THR A 70 4.64 11.02 -7.20
CA THR A 70 4.25 12.43 -7.07
C THR A 70 4.28 12.86 -5.61
N ASP A 71 4.71 14.09 -5.35
CA ASP A 71 4.75 14.66 -4.00
C ASP A 71 3.46 15.38 -3.62
N ASN A 72 2.39 15.25 -4.42
CA ASN A 72 1.11 15.89 -4.15
C ASN A 72 0.03 14.84 -3.85
N ALA A 73 -0.55 14.94 -2.66
CA ALA A 73 -1.83 14.32 -2.40
C ALA A 73 -2.90 15.07 -3.21
N THR A 74 -3.67 14.32 -3.99
CA THR A 74 -4.84 14.84 -4.69
C THR A 74 -6.11 14.45 -3.92
N GLU A 75 -7.20 15.19 -4.09
CA GLU A 75 -8.49 14.82 -3.49
C GLU A 75 -8.91 13.40 -3.87
N GLU A 76 -8.60 12.98 -5.10
CA GLU A 76 -8.84 11.62 -5.58
C GLU A 76 -8.06 10.58 -4.77
N THR A 77 -6.75 10.77 -4.57
CA THR A 77 -5.91 9.83 -3.81
C THR A 77 -6.28 9.75 -2.34
N SER A 78 -6.66 10.87 -1.73
CA SER A 78 -7.14 10.89 -0.35
C SER A 78 -8.47 10.15 -0.22
N ALA A 79 -9.41 10.35 -1.14
CA ALA A 79 -10.70 9.66 -1.11
C ALA A 79 -10.57 8.14 -1.32
N ILE A 80 -9.71 7.72 -2.26
CA ILE A 80 -9.40 6.29 -2.46
C ILE A 80 -8.72 5.70 -1.22
N GLY A 81 -7.76 6.42 -0.65
CA GLY A 81 -7.07 6.03 0.58
C GLY A 81 -8.00 5.81 1.77
N VAL A 82 -8.99 6.70 1.96
CA VAL A 82 -10.03 6.55 2.99
C VAL A 82 -10.88 5.30 2.75
N ALA A 83 -11.21 4.98 1.50
CA ALA A 83 -11.95 3.78 1.16
C ALA A 83 -11.13 2.50 1.45
N ILE A 84 -9.83 2.51 1.16
CA ILE A 84 -8.89 1.44 1.52
C ILE A 84 -8.83 1.28 3.05
N ASP A 85 -8.62 2.36 3.80
CA ASP A 85 -8.52 2.35 5.26
C ASP A 85 -9.82 1.80 5.89
N THR A 86 -10.98 2.27 5.41
CA THR A 86 -12.29 1.77 5.84
C THR A 86 -12.43 0.27 5.60
N TYR A 87 -11.93 -0.25 4.48
CA TYR A 87 -11.93 -1.68 4.20
C TYR A 87 -11.01 -2.45 5.15
N LEU A 88 -9.80 -1.94 5.39
CA LEU A 88 -8.83 -2.56 6.29
C LEU A 88 -9.31 -2.57 7.75
N LEU A 89 -9.97 -1.51 8.21
CA LEU A 89 -10.58 -1.41 9.55
C LEU A 89 -11.75 -2.38 9.77
N LYS A 90 -12.44 -2.78 8.69
CA LYS A 90 -13.57 -3.72 8.77
C LYS A 90 -13.13 -5.19 8.80
N LYS A 91 -11.87 -5.49 8.50
CA LYS A 91 -11.31 -6.84 8.42
C LYS A 91 -10.88 -7.35 9.78
#